data_AF-A0A921ZN85-F1
#
_entry.id   AF-A0A921ZN85-F1
#
_cell.length_a   1.000
_cell.length_b   1.000
_cell.length_c   1.000
_cell.angle_alpha   90.00
_cell.angle_beta   90.00
_cell.angle_gamma   90.00
#
_symmetry.space_group_name_H-M   'P 1'
#
loop_
_entity.id
_entity.type
_entity.pdbx_description
1 polymer ?
#
loop_
_entity_poly.entity_id
_entity_poly.type
_entity_poly.pdbx_seq_one_letter_code
_entity_poly.pdbx_strand_id
1 'polypeptide(L)'
;MMQNWLLLLAAVGTVVSYPQLFQTQKFRVGIEYDHSLPMKGGSDRHRHRNNYEPFYVTITATAKNGFVISYLDVTATTDAGGTVDFNLIRGQTGSRTMVFQLISNNSDFLTYSYLAYGIREEEYRKIKNIITVPMTNKAARNDRQYAFIFFIFSYLFYSLY
;
A
#
# COMPACT_ATOMS: atom_id res chain seq x y z
N MET A 1 22.78 39.27 -2.08
CA MET A 1 21.59 38.55 -2.59
C MET A 1 21.87 37.08 -2.90
N MET A 2 22.90 36.73 -3.67
CA MET A 2 23.22 35.32 -4.04
C MET A 2 23.41 34.35 -2.86
N GLN A 3 23.98 34.80 -1.75
CA GLN A 3 24.22 33.95 -0.57
C GLN A 3 22.93 33.45 0.10
N ASN A 4 21.87 34.26 0.09
CA ASN A 4 20.57 33.85 0.66
C ASN A 4 19.87 32.80 -0.22
N TRP A 5 20.08 32.86 -1.53
CA TRP A 5 19.57 31.86 -2.48
C TRP A 5 20.31 30.53 -2.37
N LEU A 6 21.62 30.55 -2.12
CA LEU A 6 22.41 29.34 -1.87
C LEU A 6 22.00 28.65 -0.57
N LEU A 7 21.75 29.41 0.50
CA LEU A 7 21.24 28.87 1.76
C LEU A 7 19.83 28.28 1.59
N LEU A 8 18.96 28.92 0.80
CA LEU A 8 17.65 28.39 0.47
C LEU A 8 17.76 27.07 -0.33
N LEU A 9 18.63 27.01 -1.34
CA LEU A 9 18.87 25.80 -2.13
C LEU A 9 19.46 24.65 -1.30
N ALA A 10 20.37 24.94 -0.36
CA ALA A 10 20.89 23.95 0.57
C ALA A 10 19.82 23.44 1.55
N ALA A 11 18.95 24.33 2.05
CA ALA A 11 17.83 23.95 2.90
C ALA A 11 16.81 23.09 2.14
N VAL A 12 16.46 23.45 0.91
CA VAL A 12 15.56 22.65 0.07
C VAL A 12 16.21 21.31 -0.28
N GLY A 13 17.49 21.28 -0.63
CA GLY A 13 18.23 20.06 -0.95
C GLY A 13 18.29 19.08 0.23
N THR A 14 18.51 19.57 1.45
CA THR A 14 18.53 18.73 2.66
C THR A 14 17.14 18.19 3.02
N VAL A 15 16.08 18.97 2.82
CA VAL A 15 14.70 18.52 3.04
C VAL A 15 14.29 17.47 1.99
N VAL A 16 14.64 17.69 0.72
CA VAL A 16 14.31 16.76 -0.38
C VAL A 16 15.12 15.46 -0.30
N SER A 17 16.35 15.53 0.21
CA SER A 17 17.25 14.37 0.34
C SER A 17 17.17 13.68 1.69
N TYR A 18 16.25 14.09 2.56
CA TYR A 18 16.12 13.48 3.88
C TYR A 18 15.70 12.00 3.72
N PRO A 19 16.48 11.04 4.24
CA PRO A 19 16.18 9.63 4.03
C PRO A 19 14.83 9.28 4.66
N GLN A 20 13.90 8.81 3.84
CA GLN A 20 12.64 8.27 4.34
C GLN A 20 12.93 7.00 5.14
N LEU A 21 12.81 7.10 6.46
CA LEU A 21 13.04 5.99 7.39
C LEU A 21 11.96 4.89 7.29
N PHE A 22 10.79 5.24 6.76
CA PHE A 22 9.65 4.34 6.64
C PHE A 22 9.02 4.42 5.26
N GLN A 23 8.62 3.28 4.74
CA GLN A 23 7.91 3.17 3.48
C GLN A 23 6.50 2.61 3.73
N THR A 24 5.49 3.40 3.38
CA THR A 24 4.08 2.99 3.48
C THR A 24 3.54 2.63 2.10
N GLN A 25 2.86 1.49 2.02
CA GLN A 25 2.20 0.98 0.82
C GLN A 25 0.71 0.78 1.10
N LYS A 26 -0.12 1.11 0.13
CA LYS A 26 -1.57 0.92 0.19
C LYS A 26 -2.00 -0.09 -0.85
N PHE A 27 -2.80 -1.06 -0.42
CA PHE A 27 -3.34 -2.13 -1.23
C PHE A 27 -4.86 -2.05 -1.20
N ARG A 28 -5.44 -2.10 -2.39
CA ARG A 28 -6.85 -1.89 -2.63
C ARG A 28 -7.37 -3.12 -3.36
N VAL A 29 -8.24 -3.91 -2.73
CA VAL A 29 -8.76 -5.15 -3.33
C VAL A 29 -10.26 -5.22 -3.28
N GLY A 30 -10.88 -5.36 -4.45
CA GLY A 30 -12.32 -5.50 -4.62
C GLY A 30 -12.93 -4.34 -5.41
N ILE A 31 -14.23 -4.11 -5.22
CA ILE A 31 -14.99 -3.09 -5.93
C ILE A 31 -15.54 -2.12 -4.89
N GLU A 32 -15.12 -0.87 -4.98
CA GLU A 32 -15.65 0.22 -4.19
C GLU A 32 -17.05 0.58 -4.73
N TYR A 33 -18.04 0.61 -3.85
CA TYR A 33 -19.40 1.05 -4.17
C TYR A 33 -19.72 2.27 -3.30
N ASP A 34 -20.47 3.23 -3.86
CA ASP A 34 -20.83 4.48 -3.15
C ASP A 34 -21.52 4.26 -1.81
N HIS A 35 -22.26 3.14 -1.66
CA HIS A 35 -22.98 2.79 -0.42
C HIS A 35 -22.23 1.77 0.45
N SER A 36 -20.96 1.47 0.14
CA SER A 36 -20.17 0.56 0.94
C SER A 36 -19.80 1.21 2.27
N LEU A 37 -20.17 0.56 3.37
CA LEU A 37 -19.93 1.08 4.71
C LEU A 37 -18.68 0.44 5.31
N PRO A 38 -17.90 1.19 6.11
CA PRO A 38 -16.77 0.61 6.82
C PRO A 38 -17.27 -0.45 7.81
N MET A 39 -16.68 -1.63 7.73
CA MET A 39 -16.96 -2.78 8.57
C MET A 39 -15.84 -2.94 9.60
N LYS A 40 -15.54 -4.18 9.99
CA LYS A 40 -14.47 -4.48 10.92
C LYS A 40 -13.12 -4.20 10.26
N GLY A 41 -12.37 -3.30 10.86
CA GLY A 41 -10.96 -3.10 10.59
C GLY A 41 -10.11 -3.64 11.74
N GLY A 42 -8.83 -3.78 11.48
CA GLY A 42 -7.84 -4.13 12.49
C GLY A 42 -6.50 -3.50 12.13
N SER A 43 -5.74 -3.15 13.15
CA SER A 43 -4.38 -2.68 12.98
C SER A 43 -3.49 -3.42 13.96
N ASP A 44 -2.32 -3.84 13.50
CA ASP A 44 -1.34 -4.45 14.38
C ASP A 44 0.08 -4.11 13.95
N ARG A 45 1.00 -4.28 14.89
CA ARG A 45 2.40 -3.93 14.79
C ARG A 45 3.23 -5.17 15.09
N HIS A 46 3.85 -5.72 14.06
CA HIS A 46 4.71 -6.89 14.17
C HIS A 46 6.17 -6.47 14.12
N ARG A 47 6.96 -6.98 15.07
CA ARG A 47 8.41 -6.86 15.06
C ARG A 47 8.98 -8.24 14.87
N HIS A 48 9.77 -8.43 13.82
CA HIS A 48 10.48 -9.67 13.56
C HIS A 48 11.97 -9.39 13.67
N ARG A 49 12.73 -10.30 14.28
CA ARG A 49 14.18 -10.16 14.31
C ARG A 49 14.66 -10.45 12.91
N ASN A 50 15.25 -9.46 12.24
CA ASN A 50 15.60 -9.57 10.84
C ASN A 50 16.66 -10.66 10.64
N ASN A 51 16.21 -11.77 10.06
CA ASN A 51 17.03 -12.92 9.73
C ASN A 51 17.27 -13.01 8.21
N TYR A 52 16.99 -11.95 7.44
CA TYR A 52 16.94 -11.96 5.97
C TYR A 52 15.97 -13.00 5.37
N GLU A 53 15.05 -13.53 6.18
CA GLU A 53 13.97 -14.41 5.75
C GLU A 53 12.67 -13.60 5.61
N PRO A 54 11.86 -13.85 4.55
CA PRO A 54 10.55 -13.23 4.44
C PRO A 54 9.65 -13.68 5.59
N PHE A 55 8.92 -12.75 6.20
CA PHE A 55 7.91 -13.09 7.19
C PHE A 55 6.50 -12.83 6.65
N TYR A 56 5.57 -13.65 7.15
CA TYR A 56 4.23 -13.77 6.60
C TYR A 56 3.20 -13.45 7.67
N VAL A 57 2.38 -12.43 7.43
CA VAL A 57 1.26 -12.06 8.31
C VAL A 57 -0.04 -12.39 7.61
N THR A 58 -0.77 -13.38 8.11
CA THR A 58 -2.06 -13.81 7.55
C THR A 58 -3.20 -13.20 8.36
N ILE A 59 -4.08 -12.47 7.68
CA ILE A 59 -5.16 -11.72 8.31
C ILE A 59 -6.48 -12.19 7.72
N THR A 60 -7.45 -12.44 8.61
CA THR A 60 -8.82 -12.79 8.24
C THR A 60 -9.73 -11.60 8.51
N ALA A 61 -10.20 -10.96 7.44
CA ALA A 61 -11.22 -9.94 7.48
C ALA A 61 -12.62 -10.58 7.43
N THR A 62 -13.51 -10.14 8.31
CA THR A 62 -14.89 -10.64 8.42
C THR A 62 -15.88 -9.50 8.33
N ALA A 63 -16.88 -9.62 7.45
CA ALA A 63 -18.01 -8.71 7.38
C ALA A 63 -18.94 -8.90 8.60
N LYS A 64 -19.76 -7.88 8.88
CA LYS A 64 -20.85 -7.98 9.85
C LYS A 64 -21.96 -8.91 9.30
N ASN A 65 -22.77 -9.48 10.20
CA ASN A 65 -23.91 -10.32 9.81
C ASN A 65 -24.87 -9.54 8.90
N GLY A 66 -25.29 -10.16 7.79
CA GLY A 66 -26.15 -9.54 6.76
C GLY A 66 -25.41 -8.70 5.73
N PHE A 67 -24.07 -8.58 5.84
CA PHE A 67 -23.23 -7.86 4.90
C PHE A 67 -22.22 -8.80 4.23
N VAL A 68 -21.74 -8.39 3.06
CA VAL A 68 -20.64 -9.02 2.33
C VAL A 68 -19.55 -8.00 2.06
N ILE A 69 -18.29 -8.44 2.01
CA ILE A 69 -17.15 -7.55 1.79
C ILE A 69 -17.12 -7.15 0.30
N SER A 70 -17.27 -5.86 0.03
CA SER A 70 -17.18 -5.30 -1.32
C SER A 70 -15.73 -4.99 -1.70
N TYR A 71 -15.04 -4.36 -0.76
CA TYR A 71 -13.71 -3.80 -0.96
C TYR A 71 -12.91 -3.83 0.35
N LEU A 72 -11.60 -3.97 0.24
CA LEU A 72 -10.68 -4.07 1.36
C LEU A 72 -9.53 -3.09 1.12
N ASP A 73 -9.36 -2.16 2.07
CA ASP A 73 -8.26 -1.20 2.08
C ASP A 73 -7.21 -1.69 3.10
N VAL A 74 -5.98 -1.95 2.66
CA VAL A 74 -4.86 -2.30 3.53
C VAL A 74 -3.78 -1.27 3.38
N THR A 75 -3.33 -0.73 4.49
CA THR A 75 -2.10 0.06 4.57
C THR A 75 -1.06 -0.74 5.32
N ALA A 76 0.13 -0.87 4.75
CA ALA A 76 1.26 -1.55 5.38
C ALA A 76 2.48 -0.63 5.37
N THR A 77 3.19 -0.56 6.49
CA THR A 77 4.36 0.29 6.68
C THR A 77 5.53 -0.55 7.16
N THR A 78 6.65 -0.41 6.47
CA THR A 78 7.93 -1.08 6.77
C THR A 78 9.06 -0.08 6.93
N ASP A 79 10.21 -0.56 7.38
CA ASP A 79 11.46 0.21 7.40
C ASP A 79 11.92 0.59 6.00
N ALA A 80 12.81 1.57 5.93
CA ALA A 80 13.46 1.99 4.71
C ALA A 80 14.12 0.80 3.98
N GLY A 81 13.69 0.55 2.75
CA GLY A 81 14.21 -0.55 1.92
C GLY A 81 13.47 -1.87 2.04
N GLY A 82 12.60 -2.05 3.04
CA GLY A 82 11.70 -3.20 3.12
C GLY A 82 10.62 -3.13 2.04
N THR A 83 10.32 -4.24 1.39
CA THR A 83 9.13 -4.33 0.53
C THR A 83 8.03 -5.12 1.23
N VAL A 84 6.79 -4.81 0.89
CA VAL A 84 5.61 -5.56 1.32
C VAL A 84 4.87 -5.97 0.06
N ASP A 85 4.60 -7.26 -0.07
CA ASP A 85 3.71 -7.81 -1.07
C ASP A 85 2.40 -8.20 -0.40
N PHE A 86 1.30 -7.86 -1.08
CA PHE A 86 -0.05 -8.25 -0.68
C PHE A 86 -0.51 -9.43 -1.53
N ASN A 87 -0.99 -10.48 -0.88
CA ASN A 87 -1.57 -11.64 -1.55
C ASN A 87 -2.94 -11.99 -0.97
N LEU A 88 -3.97 -12.09 -1.82
CA LEU A 88 -5.29 -12.54 -1.41
C LEU A 88 -5.33 -14.08 -1.49
N ILE A 89 -5.28 -14.76 -0.34
CA ILE A 89 -5.26 -16.23 -0.28
C ILE A 89 -6.66 -16.79 -0.51
N ARG A 90 -7.68 -16.20 0.12
CA ARG A 90 -9.04 -16.73 0.10
C ARG A 90 -10.08 -15.63 0.16
N GLY A 91 -11.19 -15.89 -0.52
CA GLY A 91 -12.31 -14.97 -0.60
C GLY A 91 -12.23 -14.11 -1.85
N GLN A 92 -13.37 -13.59 -2.23
CA GLN A 92 -13.56 -12.73 -3.39
C GLN A 92 -14.56 -11.64 -3.02
N THR A 93 -14.63 -10.56 -3.79
CA THR A 93 -15.68 -9.55 -3.63
C THR A 93 -17.05 -10.22 -3.53
N GLY A 94 -17.84 -9.84 -2.53
CA GLY A 94 -19.10 -10.50 -2.19
C GLY A 94 -19.01 -11.65 -1.19
N SER A 95 -17.81 -11.98 -0.69
CA SER A 95 -17.63 -12.97 0.38
C SER A 95 -17.84 -12.34 1.76
N ARG A 96 -18.38 -13.10 2.71
CA ARG A 96 -18.45 -12.67 4.12
C ARG A 96 -17.09 -12.62 4.81
N THR A 97 -16.14 -13.40 4.31
CA THR A 97 -14.78 -13.51 4.85
C THR A 97 -13.76 -13.41 3.72
N MET A 98 -12.70 -12.65 3.95
CA MET A 98 -11.53 -12.58 3.08
C MET A 98 -10.28 -12.85 3.92
N VAL A 99 -9.39 -13.69 3.41
CA VAL A 99 -8.10 -13.99 4.02
C VAL A 99 -7.02 -13.48 3.07
N PHE A 100 -6.21 -12.56 3.57
CA PHE A 100 -5.08 -12.01 2.83
C PHE A 100 -3.81 -12.15 3.65
N GLN A 101 -2.69 -12.08 2.96
CA GLN A 101 -1.36 -12.22 3.51
C GLN A 101 -0.51 -11.04 3.11
N LEU A 102 0.22 -10.51 4.08
CA LEU A 102 1.26 -9.52 3.88
C LEU A 102 2.61 -10.23 4.01
N ILE A 103 3.43 -10.10 2.98
CA ILE A 103 4.76 -10.72 2.90
C ILE A 103 5.76 -9.58 2.91
N SER A 104 6.62 -9.52 3.92
CA SER A 104 7.69 -8.52 3.93
C SER A 104 9.05 -9.19 3.85
N ASN A 105 9.89 -8.72 2.91
CA ASN A 105 11.29 -9.09 2.86
C ASN A 105 12.09 -8.01 3.59
N ASN A 106 13.04 -8.42 4.43
CA ASN A 106 14.10 -7.54 4.94
C ASN A 106 13.70 -6.35 5.83
N SER A 107 12.49 -6.35 6.41
CA SER A 107 12.14 -5.35 7.44
C SER A 107 12.15 -5.97 8.83
N ASP A 108 12.76 -5.28 9.79
CA ASP A 108 12.65 -5.61 11.22
C ASP A 108 11.22 -5.35 11.73
N PHE A 109 10.46 -4.59 10.94
CA PHE A 109 9.25 -3.94 11.34
C PHE A 109 8.15 -3.97 10.28
N LEU A 110 6.96 -4.45 10.62
CA LEU A 110 5.76 -4.30 9.79
C LEU A 110 4.60 -3.83 10.66
N THR A 111 4.10 -2.64 10.35
CA THR A 111 2.79 -2.20 10.82
C THR A 111 1.79 -2.35 9.70
N TYR A 112 0.62 -2.89 10.00
CA TYR A 112 -0.48 -2.89 9.05
C TYR A 112 -1.75 -2.38 9.69
N SER A 113 -2.59 -1.77 8.87
CA SER A 113 -3.95 -1.40 9.19
C SER A 113 -4.81 -1.83 8.02
N TYR A 114 -5.90 -2.51 8.28
CA TYR A 114 -6.87 -2.87 7.26
C TYR A 114 -8.26 -2.43 7.66
N LEU A 115 -9.06 -2.06 6.67
CA LEU A 115 -10.46 -1.76 6.82
C LEU A 115 -11.23 -2.48 5.72
N ALA A 116 -12.09 -3.41 6.12
CA ALA A 116 -13.03 -4.02 5.21
C ALA A 116 -14.24 -3.10 5.04
N TYR A 117 -14.68 -2.93 3.81
CA TYR A 117 -15.93 -2.25 3.46
C TYR A 117 -16.95 -3.28 3.00
N GLY A 118 -18.20 -3.09 3.41
CA GLY A 118 -19.25 -4.04 3.14
C GLY A 118 -20.53 -3.39 2.64
N ILE A 119 -21.28 -4.17 1.87
CA ILE A 119 -22.61 -3.84 1.38
C ILE A 119 -23.58 -4.91 1.87
N ARG A 120 -24.88 -4.57 2.00
CA ARG A 120 -25.90 -5.57 2.35
C ARG A 120 -25.95 -6.67 1.31
N GLU A 121 -26.12 -7.90 1.75
CA GLU A 121 -26.10 -9.06 0.86
C GLU A 121 -27.19 -9.00 -0.23
N GLU A 122 -28.37 -8.49 0.12
CA GLU A 122 -29.49 -8.29 -0.80
C GLU A 122 -29.18 -7.28 -1.91
N GLU A 123 -28.49 -6.19 -1.56
CA GLU A 123 -28.07 -5.16 -2.52
C GLU A 123 -26.96 -5.69 -3.42
N TYR A 124 -25.99 -6.40 -2.85
CA TYR A 124 -24.92 -7.03 -3.62
C TYR A 124 -25.46 -8.02 -4.66
N ARG A 125 -26.49 -8.79 -4.32
CA ARG A 125 -27.12 -9.75 -5.24
C ARG A 125 -27.73 -9.07 -6.47
N LYS A 126 -28.31 -7.87 -6.30
CA LYS A 126 -28.86 -7.07 -7.41
C LYS A 126 -27.76 -6.59 -8.35
N ILE A 127 -26.63 -6.17 -7.79
CA ILE A 127 -25.49 -5.60 -8.54
C ILE A 127 -24.68 -6.69 -9.25
N LYS A 128 -24.44 -7.84 -8.61
CA LYS A 128 -23.64 -8.94 -9.17
C LYS A 128 -24.19 -9.46 -10.51
N ASN A 129 -25.51 -9.42 -10.70
CA ASN A 129 -26.14 -9.86 -11.95
C ASN A 129 -25.82 -8.94 -13.15
N ILE A 130 -25.33 -7.72 -12.90
CA ILE A 130 -25.10 -6.71 -13.93
C ILE A 130 -23.63 -6.64 -14.34
N ILE A 131 -22.71 -7.09 -13.48
CA ILE A 131 -21.27 -6.81 -13.61
C ILE A 131 -20.46 -8.11 -13.57
N THR A 132 -20.26 -8.73 -14.74
CA THR A 132 -19.19 -9.72 -14.95
C THR A 132 -17.95 -8.99 -15.43
N VAL A 133 -17.08 -8.57 -14.50
CA VAL A 133 -15.79 -7.95 -14.87
C VAL A 133 -14.65 -8.95 -14.65
N PRO A 134 -13.86 -9.27 -15.69
CA PRO A 134 -12.65 -10.06 -15.52
C PRO A 134 -11.59 -9.24 -14.79
N MET A 135 -11.24 -9.66 -13.57
CA MET A 135 -10.15 -9.06 -12.80
C MET A 135 -8.80 -9.52 -13.35
N THR A 136 -8.12 -8.63 -14.07
CA THR A 136 -6.73 -8.85 -14.49
C THR A 136 -5.81 -8.13 -13.51
N ASN A 137 -5.14 -8.87 -12.63
CA ASN A 137 -4.12 -8.32 -11.74
C ASN A 137 -2.85 -8.02 -12.57
N LYS A 138 -2.66 -6.76 -12.95
CA LYS A 138 -1.36 -6.27 -13.41
C LYS A 138 -0.87 -5.20 -12.44
N ALA A 139 -0.02 -5.60 -11.51
CA ALA A 139 0.87 -4.71 -10.81
C ALA A 139 2.16 -4.58 -11.63
N ALA A 140 2.49 -3.36 -12.09
CA ALA A 140 3.85 -3.02 -12.48
C ALA A 140 4.07 -1.53 -12.24
N ARG A 141 4.62 -1.26 -11.06
CA ARG A 141 5.14 0.02 -10.58
C ARG A 141 6.49 0.26 -11.26
N ASN A 142 6.67 1.39 -11.92
CA ASN A 142 7.98 1.81 -12.42
C ASN A 142 8.14 3.33 -12.27
N ASP A 143 8.56 3.77 -11.09
CA ASP A 143 8.69 5.20 -10.75
C ASP A 143 10.05 5.56 -10.11
N ARG A 144 11.04 4.66 -10.21
CA ARG A 144 12.41 4.89 -9.68
C ARG A 144 13.44 5.28 -10.75
N GLN A 145 13.09 5.27 -12.03
CA GLN A 145 14.04 5.58 -13.11
C GLN A 145 14.22 7.09 -13.38
N TYR A 146 13.24 7.94 -13.02
CA TYR A 146 13.33 9.38 -13.32
C TYR A 146 14.21 10.17 -12.32
N ALA A 147 14.35 9.71 -11.08
CA ALA A 147 15.15 10.40 -10.06
C ALA A 147 16.67 10.28 -10.30
N PHE A 148 17.14 9.17 -10.85
CA PHE A 148 18.57 8.94 -11.11
C PHE A 148 19.08 9.77 -12.29
N ILE A 149 18.22 9.96 -13.31
CA ILE A 149 18.53 10.77 -14.50
C ILE A 149 18.63 12.26 -14.13
N PHE A 150 17.76 12.74 -13.23
CA PHE A 150 17.78 14.14 -12.78
C PHE A 150 19.07 14.50 -12.01
N PHE A 151 19.63 13.55 -11.23
CA PHE A 151 20.86 13.75 -10.47
C PHE A 151 22.12 13.79 -11.37
N ILE A 152 22.12 13.03 -12.47
CA ILE A 152 23.22 13.08 -13.47
C ILE A 152 23.19 14.40 -14.24
N PHE A 153 21.99 14.88 -14.62
CA PHE A 153 21.84 16.13 -15.35
C PHE A 153 22.25 17.36 -14.52
N SER A 154 21.96 17.38 -13.21
CA SER A 154 22.38 18.49 -12.35
C SER A 154 23.89 18.51 -12.10
N TYR A 155 24.53 17.34 -12.01
CA TYR A 155 26.00 17.24 -11.88
C TYR A 155 26.73 17.71 -13.14
N LEU A 156 26.24 17.32 -14.33
CA LEU A 156 26.82 17.75 -15.60
C LEU A 156 26.66 19.26 -15.86
N PHE A 157 25.52 19.84 -15.48
CA PHE A 157 25.32 21.29 -15.60
C PHE A 157 26.24 22.10 -14.69
N TYR A 158 26.61 21.55 -13.53
CA TYR A 158 27.53 22.19 -12.59
C TYR A 158 29.01 22.05 -12.97
N SER A 159 29.39 21.05 -13.78
CA SER A 159 30.77 20.89 -14.25
C SER A 159 31.09 21.66 -15.54
N LEU A 160 30.07 22.22 -16.19
CA LEU A 160 30.17 22.94 -17.48
C LEU A 160 30.06 24.47 -17.33
N TYR A 161 29.90 24.97 -16.11
CA TYR A 161 29.93 26.38 -15.73
C TYR A 161 30.96 26.61 -14.61
#